data_AF-A0A2E5PE02-F1
#
_entry.id   AF-A0A2E5PE02-F1
#
_cell.length_a   1.000
_cell.length_b   1.000
_cell.length_c   1.000
_cell.angle_alpha   90.00
_cell.angle_beta   90.00
_cell.angle_gamma   90.00
#
_symmetry.space_group_name_H-M   'P 1'
#
loop_
_entity.id
_entity.type
_entity.pdbx_description
1 polymer ?
#
loop_
_entity_poly.entity_id
_entity_poly.type
_entity_poly.pdbx_seq_one_letter_code
_entity_poly.pdbx_strand_id
1 'polypeptide(L)'
;MPNEVEARCIEEFRKTPIGHHSKELQVILNEMRGQPMEDKYCLVCTKPNREWQLAKTTGVRGKPVKILSKKFTRLEDAEWYVFKQRWKQSRGETIR
;
A
#
# COMPACT_ATOMS: atom_id res chain seq x y z
N MET A 1 10.78 -15.51 -1.17
CA MET A 1 9.50 -15.96 -0.57
C MET A 1 9.46 -15.40 0.84
N PRO A 2 8.32 -14.89 1.33
CA PRO A 2 8.23 -14.35 2.69
C PRO A 2 8.61 -15.39 3.74
N ASN A 3 9.33 -14.97 4.78
CA ASN A 3 9.57 -15.84 5.95
C ASN A 3 8.26 -16.03 6.76
N GLU A 4 8.28 -16.88 7.78
CA GLU A 4 7.08 -17.22 8.57
C GLU A 4 6.42 -15.98 9.21
N VAL A 5 7.22 -15.07 9.77
CA VAL A 5 6.73 -13.83 10.39
C VAL A 5 6.08 -12.94 9.33
N GLU A 6 6.74 -12.77 8.19
CA GLU A 6 6.22 -11.98 7.08
C GLU A 6 4.93 -12.57 6.51
N ALA A 7 4.86 -13.89 6.33
CA ALA A 7 3.66 -14.56 5.85
C ALA A 7 2.47 -14.31 6.79
N ARG A 8 2.69 -14.39 8.11
CA ARG A 8 1.67 -14.05 9.11
C ARG A 8 1.23 -12.59 9.03
N CYS A 9 2.18 -11.65 8.91
CA CYS A 9 1.89 -10.23 8.78
C CYS A 9 1.14 -9.89 7.49
N ILE A 10 1.49 -10.55 6.38
CA ILE A 10 0.80 -10.43 5.09
C ILE A 10 -0.66 -10.87 5.25
N GLU A 11 -0.90 -12.02 5.88
CA GLU A 11 -2.25 -12.52 6.12
C GLU A 11 -3.05 -11.65 7.09
N GLU A 12 -2.40 -11.10 8.13
CA GLU A 12 -3.01 -10.12 9.04
C GLU A 12 -3.49 -8.88 8.27
N PHE A 13 -2.60 -8.28 7.47
CA PHE A 13 -2.95 -7.09 6.69
C PHE A 13 -4.03 -7.40 5.63
N ARG A 14 -3.98 -8.58 5.00
CA ARG A 14 -4.99 -9.02 4.03
C ARG A 14 -6.38 -9.13 4.65
N LYS A 15 -6.48 -9.60 5.90
CA LYS A 15 -7.76 -9.74 6.62
C LYS A 15 -8.26 -8.40 7.15
N THR A 16 -7.36 -7.58 7.68
CA THR A 16 -7.70 -6.31 8.33
C THR A 16 -6.68 -5.23 7.93
N PRO A 17 -6.82 -4.62 6.74
CA PRO A 17 -5.86 -3.63 6.25
C PRO A 17 -5.99 -2.26 6.93
N ILE A 18 -7.11 -2.02 7.61
CA ILE A 18 -7.45 -0.75 8.25
C ILE A 18 -7.57 -0.99 9.76
N GLY A 19 -6.87 -0.17 10.56
CA GLY A 19 -6.97 -0.18 12.01
C GLY A 19 -5.66 -0.49 12.69
N HIS A 20 -5.73 -1.08 13.89
CA HIS A 20 -4.56 -1.46 14.67
C HIS A 20 -3.93 -2.74 14.10
N HIS A 21 -2.60 -2.77 14.11
CA HIS A 21 -1.82 -3.91 13.64
C HIS A 21 -0.85 -4.38 14.71
N SER A 22 -0.43 -5.64 14.62
CA SER A 22 0.63 -6.23 15.42
C SER A 22 1.94 -5.44 15.32
N LYS A 23 2.83 -5.60 16.31
CA LYS A 23 4.13 -4.92 16.33
C LYS A 23 4.96 -5.34 15.11
N GLU A 24 4.92 -6.62 14.76
CA GLU A 24 5.63 -7.21 13.63
C GLU A 24 5.14 -6.60 12.30
N LEU A 25 3.82 -6.49 12.11
CA LEU A 25 3.27 -5.86 10.91
C LEU A 25 3.57 -4.35 10.88
N GLN A 26 3.55 -3.66 12.03
CA GLN A 26 3.92 -2.24 12.09
C GLN A 26 5.37 -2.00 11.67
N VAL A 27 6.32 -2.87 12.03
CA VAL A 27 7.72 -2.78 11.58
C VAL A 27 7.78 -2.82 10.05
N ILE A 28 7.15 -3.83 9.43
CA ILE A 28 7.11 -3.98 7.96
C ILE A 28 6.45 -2.75 7.31
N LEU A 29 5.33 -2.28 7.85
CA LEU A 29 4.64 -1.11 7.32
C LEU A 29 5.51 0.15 7.42
N ASN A 30 6.25 0.32 8.51
CA ASN A 30 7.15 1.45 8.71
C ASN A 30 8.33 1.41 7.74
N GLU A 31 8.92 0.23 7.47
CA GLU A 31 9.93 0.05 6.43
C GLU A 31 9.41 0.48 5.04
N MET A 32 8.19 0.06 4.68
CA MET A 32 7.56 0.47 3.42
C MET A 32 7.26 1.97 3.37
N ARG A 33 6.81 2.55 4.49
CA ARG A 33 6.52 3.99 4.61
C ARG A 33 7.81 4.81 4.51
N GLY A 34 8.93 4.31 5.01
CA GLY A 34 10.24 4.96 4.99
C GLY A 34 10.93 5.03 3.62
N GLN A 35 10.44 4.30 2.61
CA GLN A 35 11.03 4.33 1.25
C GLN A 35 10.99 5.74 0.60
N PRO A 36 11.79 6.02 -0.44
CA PRO A 36 11.71 7.27 -1.19
C PRO A 36 10.30 7.58 -1.71
N MET A 37 9.96 8.87 -1.82
CA MET A 37 8.65 9.32 -2.32
C MET A 37 8.53 9.28 -3.84
N GLU A 38 9.59 8.99 -4.58
CA GLU A 38 9.49 8.84 -6.03
C GLU A 38 8.77 7.54 -6.40
N ASP A 39 7.76 7.64 -7.28
CA ASP A 39 6.94 6.53 -7.80
C ASP A 39 6.31 5.60 -6.74
N LYS A 40 6.19 6.07 -5.49
CA LYS A 40 5.50 5.37 -4.41
C LYS A 40 3.99 5.39 -4.64
N TYR A 41 3.37 4.23 -4.54
CA TYR A 41 1.91 4.11 -4.70
C TYR A 41 1.15 4.77 -3.56
N CYS A 42 0.06 5.47 -3.89
CA CYS A 42 -0.90 6.04 -2.95
C CYS A 42 -2.33 5.96 -3.52
N LEU A 43 -3.32 6.30 -2.68
CA LEU A 43 -4.73 6.38 -3.05
C LEU A 43 -5.19 7.83 -2.97
N VAL A 44 -5.91 8.27 -4.00
CA VAL A 44 -6.64 9.53 -4.03
C VAL A 44 -8.11 9.22 -3.82
N CYS A 45 -8.71 9.76 -2.75
CA CYS A 45 -10.15 9.64 -2.55
C CYS A 45 -10.87 10.58 -3.53
N THR A 46 -11.55 10.02 -4.52
CA THR A 46 -12.31 10.79 -5.52
C THR A 46 -13.77 10.97 -5.10
N LYS A 47 -14.32 10.03 -4.31
CA LYS A 47 -15.62 10.14 -3.65
C LYS A 47 -15.52 9.61 -2.22
N PRO A 48 -15.82 10.42 -1.19
CA PRO A 48 -15.74 10.00 0.20
C PRO A 48 -16.47 8.67 0.45
N ASN A 49 -15.78 7.71 1.06
CA ASN A 49 -16.29 6.39 1.42
C ASN A 49 -16.86 5.56 0.25
N ARG A 50 -16.56 5.90 -1.00
CA ARG A 50 -17.17 5.26 -2.18
C ARG A 50 -16.20 4.97 -3.32
N GLU A 51 -15.21 5.84 -3.54
CA GLU A 51 -14.31 5.70 -4.68
C GLU A 51 -12.91 6.20 -4.34
N TRP A 52 -11.94 5.34 -4.61
CA TRP A 52 -10.51 5.63 -4.49
C TRP A 52 -9.82 5.31 -5.80
N GLN A 53 -8.98 6.22 -6.26
CA GLN A 53 -8.20 6.07 -7.48
C GLN A 53 -6.73 5.86 -7.14
N LEU A 54 -6.10 4.90 -7.78
CA LEU A 54 -4.68 4.64 -7.63
C LEU A 54 -3.87 5.80 -8.19
N ALA A 55 -2.80 6.18 -7.51
CA ALA A 55 -1.85 7.17 -7.98
C ALA A 55 -0.43 6.80 -7.57
N LYS A 56 0.54 7.53 -8.13
CA LYS A 56 1.95 7.49 -7.71
C LYS A 56 2.44 8.88 -7.36
N THR A 57 3.17 8.98 -6.27
CA THR A 57 3.87 10.21 -5.90
C THR A 57 5.04 10.46 -6.86
N THR A 58 5.36 11.73 -7.10
CA THR A 58 6.45 12.13 -7.99
C THR A 58 7.79 12.26 -7.30
N GLY A 59 7.82 12.26 -5.96
CA GLY A 59 9.01 12.57 -5.17
C GLY A 59 9.37 14.07 -5.12
N VAL A 60 8.72 14.91 -5.92
CA VAL A 60 9.03 16.35 -6.02
C VAL A 60 7.96 17.17 -5.32
N ARG A 61 8.37 17.98 -4.35
CA ARG A 61 7.47 18.86 -3.60
C ARG A 61 6.74 19.82 -4.56
N GLY A 62 5.43 19.98 -4.35
CA GLY A 62 4.59 20.87 -5.16
C GLY A 62 4.14 20.29 -6.51
N LYS A 63 4.70 19.16 -6.96
CA LYS A 63 4.19 18.47 -8.16
C LYS A 63 3.02 17.55 -7.79
N PRO A 64 1.92 17.57 -8.57
CA PRO A 64 0.78 16.69 -8.33
C PRO A 64 1.18 15.22 -8.49
N VAL A 65 0.45 14.32 -7.83
CA VAL A 65 0.60 12.87 -8.01
C VAL A 65 0.21 12.45 -9.44
N LYS A 66 0.85 11.40 -9.95
CA LYS A 66 0.50 10.78 -11.23
C LYS A 66 -0.72 9.88 -11.02
N ILE A 67 -1.89 10.32 -11.48
CA ILE A 67 -3.13 9.55 -11.40
C ILE A 67 -3.06 8.35 -12.36
N LEU A 68 -3.44 7.16 -11.88
CA LEU A 68 -3.51 5.94 -12.67
C LEU A 68 -4.97 5.58 -12.93
N SER A 69 -5.24 4.81 -13.99
CA SER A 69 -6.61 4.48 -14.43
C SER A 69 -7.37 3.57 -13.44
N LYS A 70 -6.67 2.83 -12.58
CA LYS A 70 -7.27 1.86 -11.67
C LYS A 70 -8.04 2.56 -10.55
N LYS A 71 -9.30 2.15 -10.38
CA LYS A 71 -10.22 2.62 -9.33
C LYS A 71 -10.69 1.47 -8.46
N PHE A 72 -11.10 1.80 -7.24
CA PHE A 72 -11.61 0.87 -6.24
C PHE A 72 -12.87 1.45 -5.61
N THR A 73 -13.81 0.57 -5.29
CA THR A 73 -15.07 0.92 -4.59
C THR A 73 -15.07 0.52 -3.12
N ARG A 74 -14.05 -0.23 -2.69
CA ARG A 74 -13.81 -0.65 -1.31
C ARG A 74 -12.41 -0.21 -0.90
N LEU A 75 -12.29 0.38 0.28
CA LEU A 75 -11.00 0.87 0.77
C LEU A 75 -10.05 -0.29 1.08
N GLU A 76 -10.57 -1.40 1.60
CA GLU A 76 -9.79 -2.59 1.95
C GLU A 76 -9.09 -3.18 0.71
N ASP A 77 -9.80 -3.28 -0.41
CA ASP A 77 -9.25 -3.77 -1.68
C ASP A 77 -8.17 -2.83 -2.23
N ALA A 78 -8.37 -1.52 -2.05
CA ALA A 78 -7.43 -0.50 -2.49
C ALA A 78 -6.14 -0.54 -1.66
N GLU A 79 -6.24 -0.60 -0.33
CA GLU A 79 -5.10 -0.71 0.58
C GLU A 79 -4.35 -2.03 0.38
N TRP A 80 -5.07 -3.14 0.22
CA TRP A 80 -4.45 -4.43 -0.10
C TRP A 80 -3.67 -4.36 -1.41
N TYR A 81 -4.24 -3.74 -2.44
CA TYR A 81 -3.55 -3.55 -3.70
C TYR A 81 -2.26 -2.73 -3.54
N VAL A 82 -2.33 -1.59 -2.84
CA VAL A 82 -1.16 -0.73 -2.57
C VAL A 82 -0.09 -1.47 -1.77
N PHE A 83 -0.48 -2.23 -0.75
CA PHE A 83 0.42 -3.06 0.03
C PHE A 83 1.19 -4.04 -0.86
N LYS A 84 0.50 -4.77 -1.76
CA LYS A 84 1.17 -5.67 -2.72
C LYS A 84 2.16 -4.95 -3.63
N GLN A 85 1.80 -3.76 -4.10
CA GLN A 85 2.71 -2.99 -4.95
C GLN A 85 3.94 -2.51 -4.17
N ARG A 86 3.76 -2.03 -2.94
CA ARG A 86 4.86 -1.57 -2.09
C ARG A 86 5.74 -2.74 -1.64
N TRP A 87 5.16 -3.90 -1.35
CA TRP A 87 5.88 -5.15 -1.09
C TRP A 87 6.77 -5.52 -2.26
N LYS A 88 6.24 -5.48 -3.49
CA LYS A 88 7.02 -5.76 -4.69
C LYS A 88 8.15 -4.74 -4.89
N GLN A 89 7.90 -3.47 -4.61
CA GLN A 89 8.93 -2.43 -4.70
C GLN A 89 10.05 -2.60 -3.65
N SER A 90 9.71 -2.95 -2.41
CA SER A 90 10.70 -3.03 -1.32
C SER A 90 11.43 -4.37 -1.27
N ARG A 91 10.75 -5.49 -1.58
CA ARG A 91 11.30 -6.84 -1.44
C ARG A 91 11.59 -7.53 -2.79
N GLY A 92 11.18 -6.93 -3.91
CA GLY A 92 11.35 -7.51 -5.25
C GLY A 92 10.41 -8.68 -5.58
N GLU A 93 9.54 -9.07 -4.63
CA GLU A 93 8.70 -10.26 -4.74
C GLU A 93 7.22 -9.91 -4.96
N THR A 94 6.49 -10.76 -5.66
CA THR A 94 5.03 -10.59 -5.80
C THR A 94 4.33 -11.58 -4.89
N ILE A 95 3.47 -11.05 -4.01
CA ILE A 95 2.59 -11.83 -3.15
C ILE A 95 1.20 -11.92 -3.78
N ARG A 96 0.52 -13.06 -3.59
CA ARG A 96 -0.81 -13.32 -4.18
C ARG A 96 -1.92 -12.66 -3.38
#